data_AF-A0A429N5P0-F1
#
_entry.id   AF-A0A429N5P0-F1
#
_cell.length_a   1.000
_cell.length_b   1.000
_cell.length_c   1.000
_cell.angle_alpha   90.00
_cell.angle_beta   90.00
_cell.angle_gamma   90.00
#
_symmetry.space_group_name_H-M   'P 1'
#
loop_
_entity.id
_entity.type
_entity.pdbx_description
1 polymer ?
#
loop_
_entity_poly.entity_id
_entity_poly.type
_entity_poly.pdbx_seq_one_letter_code
_entity_poly.pdbx_strand_id
1 'polypeptide(L)'
;MHIDLERIAAIQRSVIGAVLLVAIVMVTYRSLAWVARRIRRIQEWWSAWNARVADRDIAPTAQALQRLGLADLPIHDLREAGRKTAGSVKLRYQLLTFAVSMGAFDLLIAVIKTIDTQRVQPDLRPPALMLAGVTLPLLMWAARRGKAIVGYRFLLSIMAAIEACEAVASADTSARHQALRHLDDTCSIVWRSLLRVHRISNSVRRGSPRQRSTKRHAALVVAKLQLAEAQVDTKGIGGLRSLAALLAKIGNSYAAGNAGRLLPEQRLRGTVPVANREGLRLVAVVSAPVAAVCLAVLTGLPSGVETVLAAAVAVVAAAAAYGPRVAIAKAAEIMSILKQ
;
A
#
# COMPACT_ATOMS: atom_id res chain seq x y z
N MET A 1 9.09 47.42 8.60
CA MET A 1 8.31 46.16 8.45
C MET A 1 7.42 46.02 9.67
N HIS A 2 6.13 46.32 9.56
CA HIS A 2 5.17 46.11 10.64
C HIS A 2 4.78 44.62 10.62
N ILE A 3 5.16 43.89 11.66
CA ILE A 3 4.73 42.51 11.83
C ILE A 3 3.28 42.54 12.31
N ASP A 4 2.40 41.95 11.52
CA ASP A 4 0.97 41.91 11.75
C ASP A 4 0.64 40.91 12.88
N LEU A 5 0.53 41.42 14.11
CA LEU A 5 0.31 40.63 15.33
C LEU A 5 -0.99 39.81 15.26
N GLU A 6 -2.00 40.27 14.51
CA GLU A 6 -3.26 39.54 14.33
C GLU A 6 -3.07 38.24 13.52
N ARG A 7 -2.23 38.27 12.47
CA ARG A 7 -1.87 37.06 11.72
C ARG A 7 -1.16 36.04 12.60
N ILE A 8 -0.25 36.48 13.47
CA ILE A 8 0.47 35.59 14.38
C ILE A 8 -0.51 34.91 15.35
N ALA A 9 -1.44 35.67 15.93
CA ALA A 9 -2.44 35.13 16.85
C ALA A 9 -3.39 34.14 16.15
N ALA A 10 -3.79 34.40 14.90
CA ALA A 10 -4.62 33.50 14.10
C ALA A 10 -3.90 32.18 13.80
N ILE A 11 -2.62 32.24 13.40
CA ILE A 11 -1.79 31.07 13.15
C ILE A 11 -1.65 30.25 14.44
N GLN A 12 -1.34 30.89 15.57
CA GLN A 12 -1.19 30.21 16.85
C GLN A 12 -2.47 29.47 17.28
N ARG A 13 -3.65 30.10 17.14
CA ARG A 13 -4.94 29.42 17.43
C ARG A 13 -5.18 28.23 16.51
N SER A 14 -4.85 28.33 15.23
CA SER A 14 -5.00 27.19 14.30
C SER A 14 -4.07 26.02 14.65
N VAL A 15 -2.83 26.30 15.07
CA VAL A 15 -1.86 25.28 15.45
C VAL A 15 -2.30 24.59 16.74
N ILE A 16 -2.72 25.35 17.75
CA ILE A 16 -3.23 24.80 19.01
C ILE A 16 -4.49 23.95 18.77
N GLY A 17 -5.42 24.42 17.94
CA GLY A 17 -6.62 23.66 17.57
C GLY A 17 -6.28 22.34 16.86
N ALA A 18 -5.33 22.36 15.92
CA ALA A 18 -4.88 21.15 15.23
C ALA A 18 -4.21 20.15 16.19
N VAL A 19 -3.36 20.62 17.10
CA VAL A 19 -2.68 19.76 18.09
C VAL A 19 -3.68 19.12 19.05
N LEU A 20 -4.61 19.89 19.60
CA LEU A 20 -5.65 19.38 20.50
C LEU A 20 -6.50 18.32 19.81
N LEU A 21 -6.84 18.52 18.54
CA LEU A 21 -7.65 17.56 17.82
C LEU A 21 -6.90 16.25 17.53
N VAL A 22 -5.64 16.34 17.11
CA VAL A 22 -4.79 15.15 16.97
C VAL A 22 -4.69 14.40 18.30
N ALA A 23 -4.57 15.11 19.42
CA ALA A 23 -4.55 14.52 20.75
C ALA A 23 -5.88 13.82 21.10
N ILE A 24 -7.03 14.46 20.84
CA ILE A 24 -8.36 13.87 21.05
C ILE A 24 -8.47 12.57 20.26
N VAL A 25 -8.21 12.61 18.94
CA VAL A 25 -8.31 11.41 18.09
C VAL A 25 -7.39 10.28 18.57
N MET A 26 -6.15 10.60 18.98
CA MET A 26 -5.23 9.60 19.54
C MET A 26 -5.74 9.01 20.87
N VAL A 27 -6.29 9.85 21.75
CA VAL A 27 -6.87 9.40 23.02
C VAL A 27 -8.09 8.53 22.78
N THR A 28 -9.04 8.95 21.93
CA THR A 28 -10.24 8.16 21.60
C THR A 28 -9.85 6.81 21.00
N TYR A 29 -8.89 6.78 20.08
CA TYR A 29 -8.39 5.54 19.50
C TYR A 29 -7.73 4.63 20.55
N ARG A 30 -6.91 5.19 21.45
CA ARG A 30 -6.28 4.43 22.54
C ARG A 30 -7.29 3.88 23.53
N SER A 31 -8.29 4.67 23.90
CA SER A 31 -9.37 4.27 24.79
C SER A 31 -10.21 3.17 24.17
N LEU A 32 -10.62 3.30 22.90
CA LEU A 32 -11.33 2.23 22.17
C LEU A 32 -10.50 0.95 22.08
N ALA A 33 -9.21 1.06 21.74
CA ALA A 33 -8.31 -0.08 21.69
C ALA A 33 -8.05 -0.72 23.07
N TRP A 34 -8.17 0.04 24.16
CA TRP A 34 -8.06 -0.47 25.52
C TRP A 34 -9.36 -1.17 25.95
N VAL A 35 -10.53 -0.55 25.72
CA VAL A 35 -11.85 -1.13 26.01
C VAL A 35 -12.06 -2.43 25.23
N ALA A 36 -11.74 -2.43 23.93
CA ALA A 36 -11.83 -3.63 23.10
C ALA A 36 -10.93 -4.77 23.59
N ARG A 37 -9.81 -4.46 24.27
CA ARG A 37 -8.93 -5.46 24.89
C ARG A 37 -9.41 -5.93 26.26
N ARG A 38 -10.25 -5.16 26.95
CA ARG A 38 -10.75 -5.46 28.30
C ARG A 38 -12.00 -6.34 28.26
N ILE A 39 -12.83 -6.21 27.23
CA ILE A 39 -14.11 -6.91 27.13
C ILE A 39 -13.93 -8.24 26.38
N ARG A 40 -13.92 -9.36 27.13
CA ARG A 40 -13.73 -10.72 26.57
C ARG A 40 -14.72 -11.06 25.46
N ARG A 41 -16.01 -10.71 25.61
CA ARG A 41 -17.04 -10.92 24.57
C ARG A 41 -16.71 -10.22 23.26
N ILE A 42 -16.18 -9.00 23.32
CA ILE A 42 -15.75 -8.25 22.13
C ILE A 42 -14.58 -8.97 21.47
N GLN A 43 -13.61 -9.47 22.25
CA GLN A 43 -12.48 -10.23 21.70
C GLN A 43 -12.90 -11.54 21.02
N GLU A 44 -13.79 -12.31 21.64
CA GLU A 44 -14.35 -13.55 21.07
C GLU A 44 -15.13 -13.27 19.78
N TRP A 45 -15.97 -12.23 19.79
CA TRP A 45 -16.69 -11.81 18.59
C TRP A 45 -15.73 -11.35 17.49
N TRP A 46 -14.67 -10.61 17.83
CA TRP A 46 -13.68 -10.11 16.87
C TRP A 46 -12.84 -11.22 16.28
N SER A 47 -12.41 -12.20 17.07
CA SER A 47 -11.65 -13.35 16.58
C SER A 47 -12.51 -14.23 15.68
N ALA A 48 -13.78 -14.47 16.04
CA ALA A 48 -14.74 -15.17 15.19
C ALA A 48 -14.99 -14.43 13.88
N TRP A 49 -15.12 -13.11 13.91
CA TRP A 49 -15.26 -12.31 12.70
C TRP A 49 -14.00 -12.34 11.83
N ASN A 50 -12.80 -12.19 12.41
CA ASN A 50 -11.55 -12.34 11.67
C ASN A 50 -11.44 -13.73 11.03
N ALA A 51 -11.86 -14.79 11.73
CA ALA A 51 -11.82 -16.14 11.21
C ALA A 51 -12.73 -16.30 9.98
N ARG A 52 -13.96 -15.79 10.03
CA ARG A 52 -14.89 -15.80 8.89
C ARG A 52 -14.34 -15.04 7.67
N VAL A 53 -13.76 -13.86 7.90
CA VAL A 53 -13.15 -13.08 6.80
C VAL A 53 -11.95 -13.82 6.22
N ALA A 54 -11.07 -14.36 7.05
CA ALA A 54 -9.91 -15.12 6.60
C ALA A 54 -10.30 -16.38 5.82
N ASP A 55 -11.28 -17.15 6.30
CA ASP A 55 -11.75 -18.36 5.63
C ASP A 55 -12.38 -18.01 4.26
N ARG A 56 -13.12 -16.89 4.16
CA ARG A 56 -13.65 -16.38 2.89
C ARG A 56 -12.55 -15.96 1.92
N ASP A 57 -11.53 -15.27 2.39
CA ASP A 57 -10.46 -14.76 1.54
C ASP A 57 -9.49 -15.88 1.09
N ILE A 58 -9.37 -16.96 1.87
CA ILE A 58 -8.47 -18.10 1.57
C ILE A 58 -9.13 -19.17 0.72
N ALA A 59 -10.46 -19.29 0.76
CA ALA A 59 -11.18 -20.32 0.02
C ALA A 59 -10.84 -20.34 -1.49
N PRO A 60 -10.79 -19.19 -2.21
CA PRO A 60 -10.43 -19.18 -3.62
C PRO A 60 -9.00 -19.67 -3.85
N THR A 61 -8.04 -19.24 -3.03
CA THR A 61 -6.66 -19.70 -3.12
C THR A 61 -6.51 -21.20 -2.85
N ALA A 62 -7.24 -21.74 -1.87
CA ALA A 62 -7.23 -23.18 -1.58
C ALA A 62 -7.79 -23.99 -2.75
N GLN A 63 -8.89 -23.52 -3.35
CA GLN A 63 -9.47 -24.12 -4.55
C GLN A 63 -8.52 -24.02 -5.75
N ALA A 64 -7.85 -22.88 -5.93
CA ALA A 64 -6.86 -22.69 -6.99
C ALA A 64 -5.69 -23.66 -6.85
N LEU A 65 -5.16 -23.84 -5.64
CA LEU A 65 -4.12 -24.84 -5.36
C LEU A 65 -4.61 -26.27 -5.65
N GLN A 66 -5.85 -26.60 -5.27
CA GLN A 66 -6.43 -27.91 -5.56
C GLN A 66 -6.51 -28.17 -7.07
N ARG A 67 -7.02 -27.21 -7.85
CA ARG A 67 -7.11 -27.31 -9.32
C ARG A 67 -5.74 -27.40 -10.00
N LEU A 68 -4.73 -26.77 -9.41
CA LEU A 68 -3.34 -26.90 -9.85
C LEU A 68 -2.69 -28.24 -9.45
N GLY A 69 -3.38 -29.13 -8.72
CA GLY A 69 -2.84 -30.40 -8.25
C GLY A 69 -1.87 -30.24 -7.07
N LEU A 70 -2.08 -29.21 -6.24
CA LEU A 70 -1.22 -28.83 -5.11
C LEU A 70 -1.98 -28.84 -3.78
N ALA A 71 -2.96 -29.73 -3.65
CA ALA A 71 -3.83 -29.82 -2.46
C ALA A 71 -3.06 -30.12 -1.16
N ASP A 72 -1.94 -30.84 -1.25
CA ASP A 72 -1.13 -31.26 -0.09
C ASP A 72 -0.19 -30.16 0.43
N LEU A 73 -0.17 -28.98 -0.19
CA LEU A 73 0.70 -27.90 0.27
C LEU A 73 0.22 -27.38 1.65
N PRO A 74 1.14 -27.23 2.62
CA PRO A 74 0.78 -26.71 3.93
C PRO A 74 0.42 -25.22 3.80
N ILE A 75 -0.87 -24.93 3.84
CA ILE A 75 -1.43 -23.57 3.92
C ILE A 75 -1.96 -23.25 5.33
N HIS A 76 -1.64 -24.09 6.31
CA HIS A 76 -2.12 -23.94 7.68
C HIS A 76 -1.66 -22.61 8.30
N ASP A 77 -0.37 -22.27 8.20
CA ASP A 77 0.15 -21.05 8.83
C ASP A 77 -0.40 -19.81 8.11
N LEU A 78 -0.56 -19.90 6.78
CA LEU A 78 -1.23 -18.87 5.99
C LEU A 78 -2.66 -18.62 6.48
N ARG A 79 -3.41 -19.69 6.76
CA ARG A 79 -4.77 -19.63 7.32
C ARG A 79 -4.78 -19.05 8.72
N GLU A 80 -3.88 -19.50 9.58
CA GLU A 80 -3.78 -19.00 10.95
C GLU A 80 -3.41 -17.51 10.99
N ALA A 81 -2.46 -17.07 10.16
CA ALA A 81 -2.09 -15.66 10.05
C ALA A 81 -3.24 -14.80 9.53
N GLY A 82 -4.01 -15.31 8.57
CA GLY A 82 -5.26 -14.72 8.12
C GLY A 82 -6.25 -14.53 9.28
N ARG A 83 -6.53 -15.59 10.04
CA ARG A 83 -7.47 -15.55 11.18
C ARG A 83 -7.05 -14.57 12.28
N LYS A 84 -5.75 -14.33 12.44
CA LYS A 84 -5.25 -13.33 13.41
C LYS A 84 -5.44 -11.88 12.95
N THR A 85 -5.47 -11.62 11.64
CA THR A 85 -5.30 -10.25 11.10
C THR A 85 -6.39 -9.77 10.16
N ALA A 86 -7.10 -10.65 9.45
CA ALA A 86 -7.96 -10.32 8.32
C ALA A 86 -9.07 -9.32 8.66
N GLY A 87 -9.93 -9.63 9.63
CA GLY A 87 -11.01 -8.72 10.02
C GLY A 87 -10.48 -7.42 10.63
N SER A 88 -9.39 -7.44 11.40
CA SER A 88 -8.79 -6.21 11.93
C SER A 88 -8.34 -5.23 10.83
N VAL A 89 -7.84 -5.76 9.71
CA VAL A 89 -7.44 -4.95 8.55
C VAL A 89 -8.68 -4.47 7.79
N LYS A 90 -9.65 -5.35 7.58
CA LYS A 90 -10.91 -5.01 6.88
C LYS A 90 -11.71 -3.96 7.62
N LEU A 91 -11.81 -4.05 8.95
CA LEU A 91 -12.49 -3.04 9.77
C LEU A 91 -11.77 -1.71 9.71
N ARG A 92 -10.44 -1.72 9.82
CA ARG A 92 -9.65 -0.49 9.70
C ARG A 92 -9.84 0.15 8.34
N TYR A 93 -9.91 -0.64 7.28
CA TYR A 93 -10.20 -0.13 5.95
C TYR A 93 -11.62 0.42 5.86
N GLN A 94 -12.62 -0.30 6.35
CA GLN A 94 -14.03 0.11 6.36
C GLN A 94 -14.29 1.38 7.18
N LEU A 95 -13.78 1.44 8.41
CA LEU A 95 -13.83 2.63 9.26
C LEU A 95 -13.15 3.82 8.59
N LEU A 96 -12.06 3.55 7.87
CA LEU A 96 -11.32 4.60 7.19
C LEU A 96 -12.04 5.08 5.93
N THR A 97 -12.60 4.19 5.12
CA THR A 97 -13.46 4.57 4.00
C THR A 97 -14.72 5.28 4.48
N PHE A 98 -15.29 4.86 5.62
CA PHE A 98 -16.46 5.51 6.22
C PHE A 98 -16.13 6.91 6.73
N ALA A 99 -14.99 7.08 7.40
CA ALA A 99 -14.52 8.40 7.84
C ALA A 99 -14.22 9.31 6.64
N VAL A 100 -13.62 8.77 5.57
CA VAL A 100 -13.39 9.50 4.31
C VAL A 100 -14.71 9.89 3.68
N SER A 101 -15.69 8.98 3.59
CA SER A 101 -16.99 9.27 2.99
C SER A 101 -17.79 10.29 3.81
N MET A 102 -17.77 10.20 5.13
CA MET A 102 -18.40 11.20 6.01
C MET A 102 -17.73 12.58 5.85
N GLY A 103 -16.40 12.64 5.91
CA GLY A 103 -15.68 13.91 5.76
C GLY A 103 -15.81 14.50 4.35
N ALA A 104 -15.87 13.67 3.31
CA ALA A 104 -16.13 14.11 1.94
C ALA A 104 -17.57 14.57 1.75
N PHE A 105 -18.54 13.94 2.42
CA PHE A 105 -19.96 14.32 2.36
C PHE A 105 -20.22 15.67 3.04
N ASP A 106 -19.62 15.93 4.19
CA ASP A 106 -19.68 17.24 4.85
C ASP A 106 -19.03 18.33 3.99
N LEU A 107 -17.91 18.00 3.33
CA LEU A 107 -17.24 18.91 2.39
C LEU A 107 -18.11 19.17 1.14
N LEU A 108 -18.81 18.16 0.65
CA LEU A 108 -19.71 18.26 -0.50
C LEU A 108 -20.97 19.07 -0.16
N ILE A 109 -21.59 18.87 1.01
CA ILE A 109 -22.71 19.69 1.48
C ILE A 109 -22.29 21.15 1.67
N ALA A 110 -21.10 21.39 2.21
CA ALA A 110 -20.55 22.73 2.35
C ALA A 110 -20.39 23.41 0.98
N VAL A 111 -19.82 22.71 -0.01
CA VAL A 111 -19.66 23.23 -1.38
C VAL A 111 -21.01 23.49 -2.05
N ILE A 112 -21.97 22.56 -1.95
CA ILE A 112 -23.32 22.72 -2.52
C ILE A 112 -24.01 23.94 -1.91
N LYS A 113 -23.98 24.11 -0.59
CA LYS A 113 -24.54 25.30 0.08
C LYS A 113 -23.85 26.60 -0.35
N THR A 114 -22.55 26.55 -0.63
CA THR A 114 -21.78 27.73 -1.07
C THR A 114 -22.14 28.13 -2.51
N ILE A 115 -22.38 27.15 -3.38
CA ILE A 115 -22.82 27.38 -4.77
C ILE A 115 -24.26 27.91 -4.79
N ASP A 116 -25.15 27.30 -4.00
CA ASP A 116 -26.59 27.60 -4.00
C ASP A 116 -26.90 28.99 -3.40
N THR A 117 -26.08 29.46 -2.45
CA THR A 117 -26.34 30.75 -1.78
C THR A 117 -25.57 31.94 -2.36
N GLN A 118 -24.59 31.74 -3.25
CA GLN A 118 -23.64 32.75 -3.79
C GLN A 118 -22.99 33.71 -2.76
N ARG A 119 -23.28 33.55 -1.48
CA ARG A 119 -22.64 34.23 -0.36
C ARG A 119 -21.75 33.22 0.30
N VAL A 120 -20.44 33.46 0.26
CA VAL A 120 -19.47 32.76 1.11
C VAL A 120 -19.93 32.96 2.54
N GLN A 121 -20.53 31.95 3.17
CA GLN A 121 -20.89 32.03 4.58
C GLN A 121 -19.61 32.27 5.39
N PRO A 122 -19.45 33.42 6.08
CA PRO A 122 -18.26 33.70 6.90
C PRO A 122 -18.15 32.78 8.12
N ASP A 123 -19.22 32.03 8.43
CA ASP A 123 -19.31 31.15 9.60
C ASP A 123 -19.01 29.68 9.34
N LEU A 124 -18.72 29.28 8.09
CA LEU A 124 -18.05 27.99 7.87
C LEU A 124 -16.60 28.13 8.37
N ARG A 125 -16.43 27.88 9.66
CA ARG A 125 -15.16 28.10 10.36
C ARG A 125 -14.05 27.40 9.54
N PRO A 126 -13.05 28.15 9.05
CA PRO A 126 -11.84 27.62 8.39
C PRO A 126 -11.15 26.41 9.08
N PRO A 127 -11.25 26.20 10.41
CA PRO A 127 -10.68 25.03 11.06
C PRO A 127 -11.34 23.71 10.65
N ALA A 128 -12.62 23.67 10.24
CA ALA A 128 -13.32 22.41 9.94
C ALA A 128 -12.88 21.80 8.59
N LEU A 129 -12.70 22.64 7.57
CA LEU A 129 -12.17 22.22 6.27
C LEU A 129 -10.68 21.87 6.36
N MET A 130 -9.89 22.65 7.12
CA MET A 130 -8.51 22.28 7.47
C MET A 130 -8.46 20.97 8.28
N LEU A 131 -9.46 20.72 9.14
CA LEU A 131 -9.60 19.48 9.89
C LEU A 131 -9.70 18.29 8.95
N ALA A 132 -10.66 18.31 8.02
CA ALA A 132 -10.89 17.23 7.07
C ALA A 132 -9.71 17.11 6.09
N GLY A 133 -9.14 18.23 5.65
CA GLY A 133 -8.00 18.26 4.73
C GLY A 133 -6.71 17.70 5.31
N VAL A 134 -6.46 17.82 6.63
CA VAL A 134 -5.19 17.38 7.24
C VAL A 134 -5.34 16.08 8.03
N THR A 135 -6.39 15.95 8.85
CA THR A 135 -6.51 14.83 9.80
C THR A 135 -6.86 13.52 9.12
N LEU A 136 -7.71 13.55 8.09
CA LEU A 136 -8.11 12.37 7.32
C LEU A 136 -6.91 11.80 6.54
N PRO A 137 -6.10 12.59 5.83
CA PRO A 137 -4.87 12.10 5.20
C PRO A 137 -3.85 11.57 6.22
N LEU A 138 -3.72 12.20 7.39
CA LEU A 138 -2.79 11.74 8.43
C LEU A 138 -3.24 10.42 9.06
N LEU A 139 -4.54 10.27 9.32
CA LEU A 139 -5.15 9.01 9.76
C LEU A 139 -5.05 7.93 8.69
N MET A 140 -5.29 8.27 7.42
CA MET A 140 -5.02 7.42 6.26
C MET A 140 -3.58 6.96 6.21
N TRP A 141 -2.64 7.87 6.38
CA TRP A 141 -1.22 7.57 6.35
C TRP A 141 -0.84 6.66 7.52
N ALA A 142 -1.29 6.96 8.74
CA ALA A 142 -1.02 6.18 9.93
C ALA A 142 -1.63 4.77 9.85
N ALA A 143 -2.89 4.68 9.40
CA ALA A 143 -3.57 3.41 9.19
C ALA A 143 -2.87 2.59 8.09
N ARG A 144 -2.58 3.18 6.92
CA ARG A 144 -1.91 2.48 5.80
C ARG A 144 -0.49 2.01 6.15
N ARG A 145 0.19 2.66 7.10
CA ARG A 145 1.54 2.26 7.56
C ARG A 145 1.53 1.25 8.71
N GLY A 146 0.36 0.83 9.19
CA GLY A 146 0.27 -0.23 10.19
C GLY A 146 0.95 -1.52 9.69
N LYS A 147 1.97 -2.00 10.40
CA LYS A 147 2.74 -3.19 9.99
C LYS A 147 1.86 -4.43 9.76
N ALA A 148 0.81 -4.59 10.55
CA ALA A 148 -0.18 -5.66 10.38
C ALA A 148 -0.91 -5.56 9.02
N ILE A 149 -1.29 -4.34 8.61
CA ILE A 149 -1.97 -4.10 7.33
C ILE A 149 -1.02 -4.40 6.18
N VAL A 150 0.23 -3.93 6.25
CA VAL A 150 1.19 -4.20 5.17
C VAL A 150 1.54 -5.68 5.10
N GLY A 151 1.64 -6.37 6.25
CA GLY A 151 1.88 -7.81 6.30
C GLY A 151 0.73 -8.63 5.74
N TYR A 152 -0.50 -8.28 6.08
CA TYR A 152 -1.68 -8.94 5.52
C TYR A 152 -1.85 -8.65 4.02
N ARG A 153 -1.57 -7.41 3.57
CA ARG A 153 -1.57 -7.06 2.14
C ARG A 153 -0.55 -7.88 1.35
N PHE A 154 0.58 -8.20 1.95
CA PHE A 154 1.55 -9.10 1.33
C PHE A 154 0.99 -10.52 1.16
N LEU A 155 0.33 -11.07 2.18
CA LEU A 155 -0.34 -12.38 2.07
C LEU A 155 -1.43 -12.37 0.98
N LEU A 156 -2.26 -11.32 0.94
CA LEU A 156 -3.27 -11.16 -0.11
C LEU A 156 -2.64 -11.08 -1.51
N SER A 157 -1.49 -10.42 -1.67
CA SER A 157 -0.81 -10.40 -2.98
C SER A 157 -0.28 -11.77 -3.40
N ILE A 158 0.14 -12.62 -2.44
CA ILE A 158 0.55 -14.00 -2.72
C ILE A 158 -0.67 -14.83 -3.14
N MET A 159 -1.79 -14.70 -2.42
CA MET A 159 -3.06 -15.37 -2.74
C MET A 159 -3.53 -15.01 -4.16
N ALA A 160 -3.58 -13.72 -4.48
CA ALA A 160 -3.95 -13.24 -5.80
C ALA A 160 -3.02 -13.76 -6.92
N ALA A 161 -1.70 -13.88 -6.67
CA ALA A 161 -0.77 -14.44 -7.65
C ALA A 161 -0.96 -15.95 -7.86
N ILE A 162 -1.31 -16.70 -6.81
CA ILE A 162 -1.66 -18.13 -6.92
C ILE A 162 -2.96 -18.31 -7.72
N GLU A 163 -3.96 -17.47 -7.46
CA GLU A 163 -5.21 -17.45 -8.21
C GLU A 163 -4.98 -17.08 -9.68
N ALA A 164 -4.10 -16.10 -9.96
CA ALA A 164 -3.71 -15.77 -11.31
C ALA A 164 -2.98 -16.93 -12.03
N CYS A 165 -2.18 -17.74 -11.32
CA CYS A 165 -1.59 -18.95 -11.89
C CYS A 165 -2.65 -19.96 -12.33
N GLU A 166 -3.72 -20.13 -11.54
CA GLU A 166 -4.83 -21.01 -11.88
C GLU A 166 -5.67 -20.43 -13.02
N ALA A 167 -5.91 -19.12 -13.04
CA ALA A 167 -6.61 -18.46 -14.13
C ALA A 167 -5.87 -18.62 -15.47
N VAL A 168 -4.54 -18.55 -15.48
CA VAL A 168 -3.74 -18.85 -16.69
C VAL A 168 -3.83 -20.32 -17.08
N ALA A 169 -3.84 -21.23 -16.10
CA ALA A 169 -3.91 -22.67 -16.36
C ALA A 169 -5.29 -23.11 -16.90
N SER A 170 -6.36 -22.39 -16.54
CA SER A 170 -7.74 -22.67 -16.96
C SER A 170 -8.22 -21.83 -18.16
N ALA A 171 -7.47 -20.79 -18.56
CA ALA A 171 -7.83 -19.92 -19.67
C ALA A 171 -7.70 -20.59 -21.04
N ASP A 172 -8.71 -20.38 -21.88
CA ASP A 172 -8.66 -20.68 -23.30
C ASP A 172 -7.60 -19.84 -24.04
N THR A 173 -7.19 -20.29 -25.22
CA THR A 173 -6.16 -19.64 -26.05
C THR A 173 -6.41 -18.14 -26.27
N SER A 174 -7.67 -17.71 -26.41
CA SER A 174 -8.06 -16.32 -26.61
C SER A 174 -7.92 -15.44 -25.34
N ALA A 175 -8.25 -15.98 -24.17
CA ALA A 175 -8.19 -15.27 -22.88
C ALA A 175 -6.80 -15.36 -22.22
N ARG A 176 -5.97 -16.31 -22.64
CA ARG A 176 -4.67 -16.62 -22.04
C ARG A 176 -3.72 -15.42 -21.96
N HIS A 177 -3.70 -14.56 -22.98
CA HIS A 177 -2.84 -13.38 -22.98
C HIS A 177 -3.21 -12.37 -21.89
N GLN A 178 -4.51 -12.16 -21.66
CA GLN A 178 -4.99 -11.29 -20.59
C GLN A 178 -4.70 -11.89 -19.22
N ALA A 179 -4.88 -13.21 -19.06
CA ALA A 179 -4.54 -13.91 -17.83
C ALA A 179 -3.04 -13.85 -17.51
N LEU A 180 -2.17 -14.00 -18.52
CA LEU A 180 -0.71 -13.87 -18.37
C LEU A 180 -0.32 -12.46 -17.92
N ARG A 181 -0.89 -11.42 -18.52
CA ARG A 181 -0.66 -10.04 -18.05
C ARG A 181 -1.09 -9.84 -16.60
N HIS A 182 -2.23 -10.42 -16.20
CA HIS A 182 -2.69 -10.36 -14.82
C HIS A 182 -1.76 -11.12 -13.86
N LEU A 183 -1.20 -12.25 -14.29
CA LEU A 183 -0.17 -12.97 -13.56
C LEU A 183 1.08 -12.11 -13.38
N ASP A 184 1.60 -11.51 -14.44
CA ASP A 184 2.78 -10.62 -14.36
C ASP A 184 2.54 -9.44 -13.40
N ASP A 185 1.37 -8.81 -13.48
CA ASP A 185 0.99 -7.70 -12.61
C ASP A 185 0.95 -8.12 -11.13
N THR A 186 0.30 -9.25 -10.83
CA THR A 186 0.21 -9.78 -9.46
C THR A 186 1.57 -10.23 -8.93
N CYS A 187 2.39 -10.90 -9.74
CA CYS A 187 3.77 -11.27 -9.42
C CYS A 187 4.64 -10.03 -9.14
N SER A 188 4.50 -8.96 -9.93
CA SER A 188 5.21 -7.70 -9.71
C SER A 188 4.87 -7.07 -8.35
N ILE A 189 3.60 -7.15 -7.93
CA ILE A 189 3.15 -6.66 -6.62
C ILE A 189 3.78 -7.49 -5.49
N VAL A 190 3.85 -8.83 -5.67
CA VAL A 190 4.50 -9.73 -4.71
C VAL A 190 5.99 -9.38 -4.58
N TRP A 191 6.72 -9.14 -5.67
CA TRP A 191 8.14 -8.78 -5.60
C TRP A 191 8.39 -7.46 -4.89
N ARG A 192 7.64 -6.40 -5.23
CA ARG A 192 7.74 -5.10 -4.56
C ARG A 192 7.42 -5.21 -3.07
N SER A 193 6.53 -6.13 -2.70
CA SER A 193 6.18 -6.38 -1.30
C SER A 193 7.25 -7.20 -0.58
N LEU A 194 7.80 -8.24 -1.23
CA LEU A 194 8.95 -9.03 -0.75
C LEU A 194 10.17 -8.18 -0.44
N LEU A 195 10.53 -7.28 -1.36
CA LEU A 195 11.65 -6.35 -1.15
C LEU A 195 11.43 -5.42 0.05
N ARG A 196 10.20 -5.26 0.51
CA ARG A 196 9.83 -4.48 1.70
C ARG A 196 9.59 -5.32 2.95
N VAL A 197 9.62 -6.66 2.89
CA VAL A 197 9.40 -7.56 4.04
C VAL A 197 10.31 -7.22 5.22
N HIS A 198 11.58 -6.87 4.97
CA HIS A 198 12.54 -6.44 5.99
C HIS A 198 12.13 -5.16 6.76
N ARG A 199 11.16 -4.38 6.27
CA ARG A 199 10.58 -3.21 6.95
C ARG A 199 9.25 -3.52 7.63
N ILE A 200 8.55 -4.54 7.14
CA ILE A 200 7.21 -4.92 7.57
C ILE A 200 7.26 -5.87 8.76
N SER A 201 8.23 -6.79 8.75
CA SER A 201 8.35 -7.80 9.81
C SER A 201 8.55 -7.16 11.18
N ASN A 202 7.67 -7.50 12.12
CA ASN A 202 7.75 -7.04 13.50
C ASN A 202 8.97 -7.59 14.25
N SER A 203 9.60 -8.66 13.75
CA SER A 203 10.68 -9.36 14.43
C SER A 203 12.05 -8.69 14.30
N VAL A 204 12.21 -7.71 13.39
CA VAL A 204 13.52 -7.06 13.16
C VAL A 204 13.45 -5.58 13.52
N ARG A 205 14.22 -5.16 14.53
CA ARG A 205 14.37 -3.76 14.94
C ARG A 205 15.00 -2.95 13.80
N ARG A 206 14.53 -1.71 13.60
CA ARG A 206 15.12 -0.77 12.63
C ARG A 206 16.61 -0.58 12.93
N GLY A 207 17.46 -0.70 11.90
CA GLY A 207 18.91 -0.52 12.03
C GLY A 207 19.69 -1.77 12.46
N SER A 208 19.01 -2.89 12.78
CA SER A 208 19.70 -4.14 13.13
C SER A 208 20.48 -4.70 11.93
N PRO A 209 21.69 -5.25 12.13
CA PRO A 209 22.42 -5.99 11.09
C PRO A 209 21.60 -7.12 10.46
N ARG A 210 20.70 -7.74 11.25
CA ARG A 210 19.77 -8.77 10.78
C ARG A 210 18.88 -8.28 9.63
N GLN A 211 18.57 -6.98 9.61
CA GLN A 211 17.79 -6.36 8.54
C GLN A 211 18.51 -6.40 7.19
N ARG A 212 19.84 -6.25 7.17
CA ARG A 212 20.64 -6.34 5.94
C ARG A 212 20.63 -7.77 5.39
N SER A 213 20.76 -8.76 6.28
CA SER A 213 20.65 -10.18 5.92
C SER A 213 19.26 -10.50 5.34
N THR A 214 18.18 -10.10 6.03
CA THR A 214 16.81 -10.29 5.53
C THR A 214 16.57 -9.59 4.19
N LYS A 215 17.12 -8.39 3.98
CA LYS A 215 17.02 -7.66 2.70
C LYS A 215 17.73 -8.42 1.56
N ARG A 216 18.93 -8.94 1.81
CA ARG A 216 19.68 -9.76 0.84
C ARG A 216 18.93 -11.06 0.52
N HIS A 217 18.46 -11.75 1.55
CA HIS A 217 17.63 -12.96 1.40
C HIS A 217 16.38 -12.70 0.56
N ALA A 218 15.65 -11.62 0.85
CA ALA A 218 14.47 -11.23 0.07
C ALA A 218 14.81 -10.96 -1.40
N ALA A 219 15.95 -10.34 -1.70
CA ALA A 219 16.40 -10.12 -3.08
C ALA A 219 16.72 -11.43 -3.82
N LEU A 220 17.30 -12.43 -3.14
CA LEU A 220 17.53 -13.77 -3.71
C LEU A 220 16.22 -14.52 -3.95
N VAL A 221 15.25 -14.40 -3.04
CA VAL A 221 13.91 -14.98 -3.18
C VAL A 221 13.18 -14.38 -4.38
N VAL A 222 13.26 -13.06 -4.57
CA VAL A 222 12.69 -12.38 -5.74
C VAL A 222 13.35 -12.86 -7.03
N ALA A 223 14.69 -12.96 -7.06
CA ALA A 223 15.40 -13.52 -8.22
C ALA A 223 14.91 -14.93 -8.56
N LYS A 224 14.73 -15.78 -7.54
CA LYS A 224 14.23 -17.15 -7.73
C LYS A 224 12.79 -17.17 -8.25
N LEU A 225 11.93 -16.27 -7.78
CA LEU A 225 10.56 -16.11 -8.27
C LEU A 225 10.52 -15.68 -9.73
N GLN A 226 11.34 -14.70 -10.12
CA GLN A 226 11.45 -14.25 -11.52
C GLN A 226 11.94 -15.38 -12.44
N LEU A 227 12.88 -16.19 -11.99
CA LEU A 227 13.31 -17.38 -12.74
C LEU A 227 12.19 -18.43 -12.87
N ALA A 228 11.35 -18.59 -11.85
CA ALA A 228 10.21 -19.52 -11.90
C ALA A 228 9.09 -19.01 -12.82
N GLU A 229 8.85 -17.70 -12.82
CA GLU A 229 7.92 -17.04 -13.74
C GLU A 229 8.41 -17.14 -15.20
N ALA A 230 9.68 -16.87 -15.48
CA ALA A 230 10.25 -17.07 -16.82
C ALA A 230 10.17 -18.54 -17.31
N GLN A 231 10.10 -19.50 -16.38
CA GLN A 231 9.88 -20.91 -16.73
C GLN A 231 8.43 -21.21 -17.12
N VAL A 232 7.47 -20.32 -16.87
CA VAL A 232 6.07 -20.50 -17.30
C VAL A 232 5.98 -20.56 -18.82
N ASP A 233 6.72 -19.71 -19.53
CA ASP A 233 6.71 -19.68 -21.00
C ASP A 233 7.29 -20.97 -21.60
N THR A 234 8.29 -21.55 -20.95
CA THR A 234 8.98 -22.76 -21.44
C THR A 234 8.30 -24.07 -21.02
N LYS A 235 7.74 -24.13 -19.80
CA LYS A 235 7.18 -25.37 -19.21
C LYS A 235 5.66 -25.38 -19.15
N GLY A 236 4.99 -24.31 -19.59
CA GLY A 236 3.54 -24.18 -19.57
C GLY A 236 2.95 -24.42 -18.19
N ILE A 237 1.98 -25.36 -18.10
CA ILE A 237 1.27 -25.70 -16.86
C ILE A 237 2.22 -26.18 -15.76
N GLY A 238 3.28 -26.91 -16.10
CA GLY A 238 4.29 -27.34 -15.13
C GLY A 238 5.02 -26.16 -14.49
N GLY A 239 5.29 -25.10 -15.27
CA GLY A 239 5.84 -23.83 -14.80
C GLY A 239 4.90 -23.14 -13.82
N LEU A 240 3.61 -23.01 -14.17
CA LEU A 240 2.57 -22.41 -13.31
C LEU A 240 2.43 -23.14 -11.96
N ARG A 241 2.39 -24.48 -11.98
CA ARG A 241 2.36 -25.29 -10.75
C ARG A 241 3.59 -25.04 -9.89
N SER A 242 4.77 -24.97 -10.49
CA SER A 242 6.01 -24.72 -9.77
C SER A 242 6.06 -23.32 -9.14
N LEU A 243 5.54 -22.31 -9.86
CA LEU A 243 5.43 -20.93 -9.39
C LEU A 243 4.43 -20.81 -8.24
N ALA A 244 3.22 -21.36 -8.39
CA ALA A 244 2.20 -21.38 -7.35
C ALA A 244 2.68 -22.10 -6.08
N ALA A 245 3.38 -23.24 -6.23
CA ALA A 245 3.95 -23.96 -5.09
C ALA A 245 5.05 -23.15 -4.37
N LEU A 246 5.84 -22.38 -5.11
CA LEU A 246 6.88 -21.52 -4.54
C LEU A 246 6.25 -20.31 -3.82
N LEU A 247 5.24 -19.68 -4.41
CA LEU A 247 4.44 -18.61 -3.81
C LEU A 247 3.79 -19.07 -2.49
N ALA A 248 3.16 -20.24 -2.49
CA ALA A 248 2.54 -20.83 -1.30
C ALA A 248 3.57 -21.08 -0.19
N LYS A 249 4.75 -21.61 -0.52
CA LYS A 249 5.85 -21.83 0.45
C LYS A 249 6.36 -20.53 1.06
N ILE A 250 6.50 -19.47 0.25
CA ILE A 250 6.89 -18.14 0.74
C ILE A 250 5.80 -17.60 1.67
N GLY A 251 4.53 -17.69 1.26
CA GLY A 251 3.38 -17.24 2.05
C GLY A 251 3.31 -17.92 3.40
N ASN A 252 3.45 -19.26 3.42
CA ASN A 252 3.44 -20.04 4.66
C ASN A 252 4.63 -19.70 5.56
N SER A 253 5.84 -19.60 5.01
CA SER A 253 7.04 -19.20 5.78
C SER A 253 6.92 -17.80 6.36
N TYR A 254 6.36 -16.86 5.60
CA TYR A 254 6.11 -15.50 6.09
C TYR A 254 5.05 -15.48 7.19
N ALA A 255 3.96 -16.24 7.01
CA ALA A 255 2.87 -16.35 7.97
C ALA A 255 3.32 -16.99 9.31
N ALA A 256 4.24 -17.94 9.24
CA ALA A 256 4.93 -18.52 10.41
C ALA A 256 5.92 -17.56 11.10
N GLY A 257 6.10 -16.33 10.58
CA GLY A 257 7.02 -15.33 11.15
C GLY A 257 8.47 -15.46 10.68
N ASN A 258 8.77 -16.37 9.75
CA ASN A 258 10.11 -16.64 9.22
C ASN A 258 10.51 -15.67 8.10
N ALA A 259 10.31 -14.36 8.31
CA ALA A 259 10.61 -13.32 7.31
C ALA A 259 12.09 -13.31 6.87
N GLY A 260 13.01 -13.76 7.72
CA GLY A 260 14.44 -13.91 7.40
C GLY A 260 14.80 -15.20 6.67
N ARG A 261 13.89 -16.17 6.60
CA ARG A 261 14.10 -17.51 6.02
C ARG A 261 12.87 -17.93 5.22
N LEU A 262 12.46 -17.09 4.27
CA LEU A 262 11.28 -17.33 3.43
C LEU A 262 11.41 -18.56 2.53
N LEU A 263 12.66 -18.92 2.19
CA LEU A 263 13.02 -20.12 1.46
C LEU A 263 14.31 -20.69 2.06
N PRO A 264 14.52 -22.01 2.02
CA PRO A 264 15.77 -22.62 2.43
C PRO A 264 16.94 -22.12 1.56
N GLU A 265 18.09 -21.86 2.19
CA GLU A 265 19.29 -21.37 1.50
C GLU A 265 19.75 -22.31 0.38
N GLN A 266 19.55 -23.63 0.53
CA GLN A 266 19.92 -24.59 -0.52
C GLN A 266 19.19 -24.31 -1.85
N ARG A 267 17.95 -23.80 -1.80
CA ARG A 267 17.16 -23.47 -3.00
C ARG A 267 17.56 -22.13 -3.64
N LEU A 268 18.35 -21.33 -2.93
CA LEU A 268 18.82 -20.01 -3.35
C LEU A 268 20.28 -20.02 -3.82
N ARG A 269 20.98 -21.16 -3.71
CA ARG A 269 22.34 -21.29 -4.25
C ARG A 269 22.32 -21.05 -5.76
N GLY A 270 23.24 -20.21 -6.24
CA GLY A 270 23.39 -19.87 -7.65
C GLY A 270 22.44 -18.79 -8.18
N THR A 271 21.58 -18.17 -7.35
CA THR A 271 20.78 -17.03 -7.79
C THR A 271 21.52 -15.70 -7.56
N VAL A 272 21.46 -14.81 -8.56
CA VAL A 272 22.02 -13.46 -8.45
C VAL A 272 20.97 -12.55 -7.80
N PRO A 273 21.31 -11.80 -6.74
CA PRO A 273 20.35 -10.94 -6.06
C PRO A 273 19.90 -9.78 -6.95
N VAL A 274 18.58 -9.56 -7.01
CA VAL A 274 18.02 -8.43 -7.76
C VAL A 274 18.29 -7.11 -7.03
N ALA A 275 18.93 -6.17 -7.72
CA ALA A 275 19.17 -4.84 -7.18
C ALA A 275 17.86 -4.04 -7.12
N ASN A 276 17.41 -3.70 -5.91
CA ASN A 276 16.27 -2.81 -5.73
C ASN A 276 16.66 -1.36 -6.04
N ARG A 277 16.46 -0.91 -7.28
CA ARG A 277 16.64 0.48 -7.72
C ARG A 277 15.39 1.35 -7.53
N GLU A 278 14.29 0.80 -7.01
CA GLU A 278 13.01 1.51 -6.87
C GLU A 278 13.10 2.69 -5.88
N GLY A 279 13.91 2.56 -4.83
CA GLY A 279 14.19 3.66 -3.92
C GLY A 279 14.94 4.82 -4.59
N LEU A 280 15.90 4.50 -5.46
CA LEU A 280 16.63 5.51 -6.24
C LEU A 280 15.70 6.21 -7.23
N ARG A 281 14.83 5.45 -7.90
CA ARG A 281 13.81 5.97 -8.82
C ARG A 281 12.83 6.90 -8.13
N LEU A 282 12.32 6.53 -6.96
CA LEU A 282 11.42 7.38 -6.16
C LEU A 282 12.11 8.67 -5.70
N VAL A 283 13.35 8.57 -5.22
CA VAL A 283 14.13 9.75 -4.82
C VAL A 283 14.32 10.67 -6.01
N ALA A 284 14.74 10.14 -7.17
CA ALA A 284 14.91 10.93 -8.39
C ALA A 284 13.61 11.64 -8.83
N VAL A 285 12.47 10.94 -8.78
CA VAL A 285 11.17 11.51 -9.17
C VAL A 285 10.69 12.59 -8.21
N VAL A 286 10.96 12.46 -6.92
CA VAL A 286 10.58 13.46 -5.90
C VAL A 286 11.56 14.63 -5.89
N SER A 287 12.86 14.38 -6.06
CA SER A 287 13.89 15.42 -6.02
C SER A 287 13.91 16.27 -7.28
N ALA A 288 13.55 15.72 -8.44
CA ALA A 288 13.56 16.45 -9.71
C ALA A 288 12.66 17.71 -9.72
N PRO A 289 11.36 17.66 -9.32
CA PRO A 289 10.53 18.86 -9.26
C PRO A 289 11.00 19.85 -8.19
N VAL A 290 11.49 19.37 -7.04
CA VAL A 290 12.06 20.25 -6.01
C VAL A 290 13.29 21.00 -6.54
N ALA A 291 14.19 20.29 -7.22
CA ALA A 291 15.37 20.88 -7.85
C ALA A 291 14.98 21.87 -8.96
N ALA A 292 13.94 21.57 -9.74
CA ALA A 292 13.44 22.47 -10.79
C ALA A 292 12.87 23.77 -10.22
N VAL A 293 12.11 23.71 -9.13
CA VAL A 293 11.61 24.91 -8.44
C VAL A 293 12.78 25.72 -7.86
N CYS A 294 13.75 25.08 -7.21
CA CYS A 294 14.93 25.78 -6.69
C CYS A 294 15.73 26.46 -7.80
N LEU A 295 15.95 25.80 -8.94
CA LEU A 295 16.60 26.38 -10.12
C LEU A 295 15.79 27.54 -10.71
N ALA A 296 14.46 27.46 -10.70
CA ALA A 296 13.61 28.50 -11.24
C ALA A 296 13.68 29.79 -10.41
N VAL A 297 13.66 29.65 -9.08
CA VAL A 297 13.83 30.76 -8.14
C VAL A 297 15.22 31.39 -8.30
N LEU A 298 16.27 30.57 -8.42
CA LEU A 298 17.65 31.06 -8.58
C LEU A 298 17.88 31.81 -9.91
N THR A 299 17.11 31.49 -10.94
CA THR A 299 17.22 32.12 -12.27
C THR A 299 16.27 33.31 -12.46
N GLY A 300 15.48 33.66 -11.43
CA GLY A 300 14.58 34.81 -11.45
C GLY A 300 13.41 34.65 -12.42
N LEU A 301 12.93 33.42 -12.62
CA LEU A 301 11.78 33.16 -13.51
C LEU A 301 10.52 33.88 -12.99
N PRO A 302 9.63 34.35 -13.89
CA PRO A 302 8.39 35.02 -13.49
C PRO A 302 7.49 34.13 -12.63
N SER A 303 6.87 34.72 -11.61
CA SER A 303 5.90 34.05 -10.73
C SER A 303 4.76 33.44 -11.56
N GLY A 304 4.64 32.12 -11.55
CA GLY A 304 3.65 31.35 -12.33
C GLY A 304 4.27 30.36 -13.33
N VAL A 305 5.51 30.59 -13.80
CA VAL A 305 6.21 29.63 -14.66
C VAL A 305 6.77 28.45 -13.85
N GLU A 306 7.10 28.69 -12.57
CA GLU A 306 7.69 27.70 -11.66
C GLU A 306 6.80 26.47 -11.44
N THR A 307 5.49 26.67 -11.34
CA THR A 307 4.51 25.58 -11.10
C THR A 307 4.35 24.71 -12.34
N VAL A 308 4.29 25.32 -13.53
CA VAL A 308 4.23 24.62 -14.82
C VAL A 308 5.51 23.83 -15.06
N LEU A 309 6.67 24.43 -14.77
CA LEU A 309 7.97 23.78 -14.90
C LEU A 309 8.12 22.60 -13.93
N ALA A 310 7.72 22.77 -12.67
CA ALA A 310 7.74 21.71 -11.68
C ALA A 310 6.85 20.52 -12.10
N ALA A 311 5.65 20.80 -12.61
CA ALA A 311 4.74 19.78 -13.11
C ALA A 311 5.32 19.05 -14.33
N ALA A 312 5.88 19.77 -15.30
CA ALA A 312 6.53 19.18 -16.48
C ALA A 312 7.71 18.28 -16.08
N VAL A 313 8.58 18.75 -15.19
CA VAL A 313 9.73 17.98 -14.70
C VAL A 313 9.29 16.74 -13.92
N ALA A 314 8.23 16.84 -13.11
CA ALA A 314 7.67 15.69 -12.40
C ALA A 314 7.17 14.60 -13.38
N VAL A 315 6.49 15.00 -14.46
CA VAL A 315 6.00 14.07 -15.50
C VAL A 315 7.15 13.42 -16.25
N VAL A 316 8.17 14.19 -16.65
CA VAL A 316 9.36 13.65 -17.34
C VAL A 316 10.15 12.70 -16.44
N ALA A 317 10.36 13.07 -15.17
CA ALA A 317 11.05 12.21 -14.22
C ALA A 317 10.27 10.92 -13.96
N ALA A 318 8.93 11.00 -13.84
CA ALA A 318 8.08 9.82 -13.70
C ALA A 318 8.12 8.93 -14.95
N ALA A 319 8.11 9.52 -16.15
CA ALA A 319 8.22 8.79 -17.41
C ALA A 319 9.56 8.07 -17.55
N ALA A 320 10.66 8.72 -17.16
CA ALA A 320 11.99 8.11 -17.16
C ALA A 320 12.13 6.99 -16.12
N ALA A 321 11.52 7.14 -14.93
CA ALA A 321 11.65 6.20 -13.84
C ALA A 321 10.73 4.96 -13.95
N TYR A 322 9.51 5.16 -14.47
CA TYR A 322 8.44 4.14 -14.48
C TYR A 322 7.99 3.74 -15.89
N GLY A 323 8.50 4.40 -16.92
CA GLY A 323 8.09 4.20 -18.30
C GLY A 323 6.95 5.15 -18.72
N PRO A 324 6.86 5.47 -20.03
CA PRO A 324 5.98 6.52 -20.53
C PRO A 324 4.49 6.20 -20.33
N ARG A 325 4.09 4.92 -20.39
CA ARG A 325 2.67 4.51 -20.25
C ARG A 325 2.10 4.80 -18.86
N VAL A 326 2.88 4.59 -17.81
CA VAL A 326 2.45 4.85 -16.42
C VAL A 326 2.41 6.34 -16.12
N ALA A 327 3.36 7.10 -16.68
CA ALA A 327 3.40 8.55 -16.54
C ALA A 327 2.21 9.24 -17.22
N ILE A 328 1.81 8.78 -18.41
CA ILE A 328 0.65 9.32 -19.13
C ILE A 328 -0.66 9.03 -18.38
N ALA A 329 -0.83 7.82 -17.85
CA ALA A 329 -2.02 7.47 -17.05
C ALA A 329 -2.16 8.34 -15.79
N LYS A 330 -1.04 8.62 -15.10
CA LYS A 330 -1.02 9.49 -13.92
C LYS A 330 -1.16 10.97 -14.27
N ALA A 331 -0.60 11.42 -15.39
CA ALA A 331 -0.73 12.79 -15.85
C ALA A 331 -2.17 13.11 -16.29
N ALA A 332 -2.87 12.16 -16.91
CA ALA A 332 -4.28 12.31 -17.28
C ALA A 332 -5.19 12.49 -16.04
N GLU A 333 -4.93 11.73 -14.98
CA GLU A 333 -5.65 11.82 -13.69
C GLU A 333 -5.42 13.20 -13.01
N ILE A 334 -4.20 13.74 -13.07
CA ILE A 334 -3.87 15.06 -12.51
C ILE A 334 -4.49 16.19 -13.37
N MET A 335 -4.45 16.06 -14.70
CA MET A 335 -5.09 17.04 -15.59
C MET A 335 -6.61 17.05 -15.47
N SER A 336 -7.25 15.92 -15.16
CA SER A 336 -8.70 15.91 -14.89
C SER A 336 -9.07 16.64 -13.60
N ILE A 337 -8.17 16.69 -12.62
CA ILE A 337 -8.37 17.42 -11.36
C ILE A 337 -8.13 18.93 -11.55
N LEU A 338 -7.24 19.34 -12.46
CA LEU A 338 -6.94 20.75 -12.75
C LEU A 338 -7.94 21.42 -13.71
N LYS A 339 -8.77 20.65 -14.41
CA LYS A 339 -9.83 21.17 -15.31
C LYS A 339 -11.18 21.35 -14.62
N GLN A 340 -11.31 20.93 -13.37
CA GLN A 340 -12.47 21.20 -12.50
C GLN A 340 -12.17 22.40 -11.60
#